data_AF-U1MYN4-F1
#
_entry.id   AF-U1MYN4-F1
#
_cell.length_a   1.000
_cell.length_b   1.000
_cell.length_c   1.000
_cell.angle_alpha   90.00
_cell.angle_beta   90.00
_cell.angle_gamma   90.00
#
_symmetry.space_group_name_H-M   'P 1'
#
loop_
_entity.id
_entity.type
_entity.pdbx_description
1 polymer ?
#
loop_
_entity_poly.entity_id
_entity_poly.type
_entity_poly.pdbx_seq_one_letter_code
_entity_poly.pdbx_strand_id
1 'polypeptide(L)'
;LCGRTAQALSVLVADYARSLLGIGAYQARDPEVGRYAEEVALYDGETGLQYAPSEAEARFIANHLPIMLDGEPTSDGDVEGYRDLERVSTNAARGGMCLVFGEGIALKAPKIQRYTRELSAVAWPWLQTLIDGDYAAAHSNDDDTTNTDADADADTEGETEAGPESDIGSEADNPTPSDDTSEIVGGPGSATTAAGDDTATQSPSASGPRPEPTDKFLTDLIAGRPVFSHPSEPGGFRLRYGRARNHGHATAGVSPATMHLVDDFLAPGTQLKTERPGKAAGVVPVDTIEGPTVRLATGEVRRIDDAAEALELRNGVERVLDLGEYLVNYGEFVENNHDLAPAGYTVEWWLQELAAAGAPVQALRDAPEINLTDPAPERALAWADADVPLHPAYTYLWHDISV
;
A
#
# COMPACT_ATOMS: atom_id res chain seq x y z
N LEU A 1 -18.01 -12.66 -10.59
CA LEU A 1 -16.65 -13.13 -10.22
C LEU A 1 -16.51 -12.99 -8.71
N CYS A 2 -16.20 -14.09 -8.00
CA CYS A 2 -15.86 -14.02 -6.58
C CYS A 2 -14.49 -13.37 -6.41
N GLY A 3 -14.28 -12.61 -5.33
CA GLY A 3 -12.96 -12.05 -5.02
C GLY A 3 -11.94 -13.15 -4.66
N ARG A 4 -10.65 -12.86 -4.85
CA ARG A 4 -9.54 -13.82 -4.67
C ARG A 4 -9.52 -14.57 -3.35
N THR A 5 -9.85 -13.88 -2.26
CA THR A 5 -9.96 -14.52 -0.94
C THR A 5 -11.07 -15.58 -0.93
N ALA A 6 -12.17 -15.40 -1.65
CA ALA A 6 -13.22 -16.42 -1.77
C ALA A 6 -12.83 -17.57 -2.72
N GLN A 7 -11.96 -17.35 -3.71
CA GLN A 7 -11.33 -18.43 -4.49
C GLN A 7 -10.46 -19.31 -3.56
N ALA A 8 -9.58 -18.70 -2.77
CA ALA A 8 -8.74 -19.46 -1.83
C ALA A 8 -9.56 -20.18 -0.73
N LEU A 9 -10.58 -19.50 -0.18
CA LEU A 9 -11.46 -20.08 0.84
C LEU A 9 -12.29 -21.25 0.30
N SER A 10 -12.59 -21.35 -1.00
CA SER A 10 -13.30 -22.52 -1.54
C SER A 10 -12.44 -23.79 -1.45
N VAL A 11 -11.13 -23.66 -1.64
CA VAL A 11 -10.16 -24.76 -1.46
C VAL A 11 -10.06 -25.17 0.01
N LEU A 12 -10.02 -24.19 0.92
CA LEU A 12 -10.03 -24.46 2.37
C LEU A 12 -11.31 -25.16 2.83
N VAL A 13 -12.48 -24.76 2.30
CA VAL A 13 -13.77 -25.42 2.59
C VAL A 13 -13.81 -26.84 2.02
N ALA A 14 -13.24 -27.07 0.83
CA ALA A 14 -13.11 -28.42 0.27
C ALA A 14 -12.18 -29.30 1.13
N ASP A 15 -11.06 -28.74 1.61
CA ASP A 15 -10.13 -29.43 2.51
C ASP A 15 -10.79 -29.82 3.85
N TYR A 16 -11.61 -28.92 4.39
CA TYR A 16 -12.38 -29.18 5.61
C TYR A 16 -13.49 -30.21 5.38
N ALA A 17 -14.16 -30.17 4.23
CA ALA A 17 -15.15 -31.17 3.86
C ALA A 17 -14.55 -32.57 3.71
N ARG A 18 -13.38 -32.71 3.05
CA ARG A 18 -12.72 -34.03 2.93
C ARG A 18 -12.30 -34.60 4.29
N SER A 19 -11.83 -33.75 5.22
CA SER A 19 -11.33 -34.22 6.52
C SER A 19 -12.46 -34.66 7.44
N LEU A 20 -13.60 -33.95 7.43
CA LEU A 20 -14.84 -34.39 8.08
C LEU A 20 -15.39 -35.71 7.52
N LEU A 21 -15.20 -35.97 6.23
CA LEU A 21 -15.63 -37.21 5.56
C LEU A 21 -14.60 -38.36 5.67
N GLY A 22 -13.45 -38.14 6.31
CA GLY A 22 -12.39 -39.14 6.42
C GLY A 22 -11.69 -39.45 5.09
N ILE A 23 -11.80 -38.56 4.10
CA ILE A 23 -11.16 -38.69 2.79
C ILE A 23 -9.70 -38.23 2.88
N GLY A 24 -8.79 -39.07 2.39
CA GLY A 24 -7.35 -38.78 2.36
C GLY A 24 -7.04 -37.49 1.58
N ALA A 25 -5.91 -36.87 1.91
CA ALA A 25 -5.42 -35.72 1.14
C ALA A 25 -5.11 -36.16 -0.30
N TYR A 26 -5.28 -35.22 -1.24
CA TYR A 26 -4.74 -35.37 -2.58
C TYR A 26 -3.24 -35.63 -2.51
N GLN A 27 -2.76 -36.48 -3.42
CA GLN A 27 -1.34 -36.77 -3.62
C GLN A 27 -1.11 -36.55 -5.11
N ALA A 28 -0.53 -35.40 -5.42
CA ALA A 28 -0.18 -35.02 -6.78
C ALA A 28 0.90 -35.97 -7.29
N ARG A 29 0.77 -36.40 -8.54
CA ARG A 29 1.83 -37.13 -9.25
C ARG A 29 2.73 -36.14 -9.97
N ASP A 30 4.00 -36.47 -10.19
CA ASP A 30 4.96 -35.57 -10.84
C ASP A 30 4.48 -34.96 -12.18
N PRO A 31 3.78 -35.72 -13.07
CA PRO A 31 3.18 -35.13 -14.28
C PRO A 31 2.02 -34.17 -13.99
N GLU A 32 1.26 -34.39 -12.92
CA GLU A 32 0.18 -33.50 -12.48
C GLU A 32 0.77 -32.21 -11.86
N VAL A 33 1.89 -32.31 -11.14
CA VAL A 33 2.65 -31.17 -10.60
C VAL A 33 3.23 -30.31 -11.72
N GLY A 34 3.89 -30.94 -12.71
CA GLY A 34 4.39 -30.23 -13.89
C GLY A 34 3.25 -29.57 -14.69
N ARG A 35 2.11 -30.26 -14.84
CA ARG A 35 0.92 -29.72 -15.51
C ARG A 35 0.38 -28.45 -14.86
N TYR A 36 0.41 -28.33 -13.53
CA TYR A 36 0.03 -27.09 -12.85
C TYR A 36 0.97 -25.93 -13.20
N ALA A 37 2.29 -26.16 -13.20
CA ALA A 37 3.26 -25.13 -13.54
C ALA A 37 3.12 -24.68 -15.01
N GLU A 38 2.99 -25.62 -15.94
CA GLU A 38 2.82 -25.34 -17.37
C GLU A 38 1.52 -24.57 -17.66
N GLU A 39 0.37 -24.99 -17.10
CA GLU A 39 -0.91 -24.29 -17.30
C GLU A 39 -0.92 -22.87 -16.71
N VAL A 40 -0.23 -22.64 -15.60
CA VAL A 40 -0.15 -21.31 -14.99
C VAL A 40 0.70 -20.37 -15.84
N ALA A 41 1.87 -20.82 -16.32
CA ALA A 41 2.72 -20.03 -17.20
C ALA A 41 2.06 -19.73 -18.56
N LEU A 42 1.41 -20.73 -19.16
CA LEU A 42 0.66 -20.57 -20.41
C LEU A 42 -0.50 -19.57 -20.26
N TYR A 43 -1.31 -19.72 -19.20
CA TYR A 43 -2.47 -18.86 -18.96
C TYR A 43 -2.07 -17.42 -18.59
N ASP A 44 -0.94 -17.23 -17.91
CA ASP A 44 -0.36 -15.90 -17.67
C ASP A 44 0.05 -15.22 -18.98
N GLY A 45 0.76 -15.92 -19.86
CA GLY A 45 1.15 -15.41 -21.17
C GLY A 45 -0.04 -15.02 -22.07
N GLU A 46 -1.17 -15.70 -21.94
CA GLU A 46 -2.41 -15.39 -22.68
C GLU A 46 -3.25 -14.26 -22.05
N THR A 47 -3.34 -14.20 -20.72
CA THR A 47 -4.37 -13.40 -20.01
C THR A 47 -3.79 -12.31 -19.09
N GLY A 48 -2.58 -12.49 -18.57
CA GLY A 48 -1.98 -11.66 -17.53
C GLY A 48 -2.61 -11.89 -16.15
N LEU A 49 -2.04 -12.80 -15.37
CA LEU A 49 -2.38 -12.96 -13.96
C LEU A 49 -1.82 -11.79 -13.13
N GLN A 50 -2.54 -11.36 -12.11
CA GLN A 50 -1.98 -10.36 -11.15
C GLN A 50 -0.90 -10.95 -10.24
N TYR A 51 -0.72 -12.26 -10.29
CA TYR A 51 0.41 -12.98 -9.71
C TYR A 51 0.50 -14.35 -10.38
N ALA A 52 1.50 -14.52 -11.24
CA ALA A 52 1.92 -15.81 -11.75
C ALA A 52 3.05 -16.32 -10.84
N PRO A 53 2.84 -17.39 -10.06
CA PRO A 53 3.91 -18.00 -9.30
C PRO A 53 4.98 -18.55 -10.26
N SER A 54 6.24 -18.49 -9.84
CA SER A 54 7.35 -19.09 -10.60
C SER A 54 7.18 -20.61 -10.75
N GLU A 55 7.87 -21.26 -11.70
CA GLU A 55 7.77 -22.71 -11.85
C GLU A 55 8.09 -23.47 -10.54
N ALA A 56 9.17 -23.10 -9.84
CA ALA A 56 9.54 -23.72 -8.57
C ALA A 56 8.47 -23.54 -7.48
N GLU A 57 7.87 -22.35 -7.42
CA GLU A 57 6.78 -22.04 -6.49
C GLU A 57 5.49 -22.80 -6.85
N ALA A 58 5.14 -22.86 -8.13
CA ALA A 58 3.99 -23.61 -8.62
C ALA A 58 4.15 -25.11 -8.35
N ARG A 59 5.33 -25.67 -8.58
CA ARG A 59 5.65 -27.06 -8.21
C ARG A 59 5.56 -27.28 -6.71
N PHE A 60 6.03 -26.34 -5.89
CA PHE A 60 5.90 -26.40 -4.44
C PHE A 60 4.42 -26.41 -3.99
N ILE A 61 3.61 -25.47 -4.48
CA ILE A 61 2.18 -25.38 -4.15
C ILE A 61 1.44 -26.65 -4.59
N ALA A 62 1.67 -27.12 -5.82
CA ALA A 62 1.01 -28.30 -6.36
C ALA A 62 1.30 -29.58 -5.56
N ASN A 63 2.52 -29.74 -5.04
CA ASN A 63 2.90 -30.86 -4.17
C ASN A 63 2.21 -30.84 -2.79
N HIS A 64 1.87 -29.65 -2.28
CA HIS A 64 1.35 -29.48 -0.92
C HIS A 64 -0.17 -29.27 -0.84
N LEU A 65 -0.85 -29.09 -1.97
CA LEU A 65 -2.30 -28.93 -2.02
C LEU A 65 -3.03 -30.22 -1.61
N PRO A 66 -3.85 -30.20 -0.54
CA PRO A 66 -4.54 -31.39 -0.04
C PRO A 66 -5.82 -31.73 -0.82
N ILE A 67 -6.18 -30.91 -1.81
CA ILE A 67 -7.32 -31.05 -2.72
C ILE A 67 -6.81 -30.85 -4.15
N MET A 68 -7.20 -31.73 -5.07
CA MET A 68 -6.93 -31.54 -6.50
C MET A 68 -7.71 -30.34 -7.02
N LEU A 69 -7.02 -29.36 -7.61
CA LEU A 69 -7.66 -28.26 -8.31
C LEU A 69 -7.88 -28.65 -9.78
N ASP A 70 -9.13 -28.62 -10.20
CA ASP A 70 -9.54 -28.99 -11.56
C ASP A 70 -10.63 -28.03 -12.07
N GLY A 71 -10.92 -28.08 -13.36
CA GLY A 71 -11.93 -27.25 -14.00
C GLY A 71 -12.08 -27.57 -15.48
N GLU A 72 -13.15 -27.04 -16.07
CA GLU A 72 -13.31 -27.04 -17.53
C GLU A 72 -12.23 -26.15 -18.17
N PRO A 73 -11.77 -26.47 -19.40
CA PRO A 73 -10.85 -25.61 -20.13
C PRO A 73 -11.52 -24.27 -20.46
N THR A 74 -10.79 -23.17 -20.35
CA THR A 74 -11.33 -21.82 -20.59
C THR A 74 -10.45 -20.93 -21.48
N SER A 75 -9.31 -21.42 -21.97
CA SER A 75 -8.59 -20.80 -23.07
C SER A 75 -8.37 -21.81 -24.20
N ASP A 76 -7.99 -21.30 -25.37
CA ASP A 76 -7.74 -22.10 -26.58
C ASP A 76 -6.30 -22.66 -26.62
N GLY A 77 -5.45 -22.28 -25.66
CA GLY A 77 -4.06 -22.74 -25.51
C GLY A 77 -3.97 -24.16 -24.95
N ASP A 78 -3.29 -25.03 -25.68
CA ASP A 78 -3.03 -26.43 -25.36
C ASP A 78 -1.65 -26.57 -24.69
N VAL A 79 -1.53 -27.38 -23.64
CA VAL A 79 -0.22 -27.68 -23.04
C VAL A 79 0.64 -28.54 -23.98
N GLU A 80 1.95 -28.35 -23.97
CA GLU A 80 2.90 -29.08 -24.83
C GLU A 80 3.46 -30.33 -24.13
N GLY A 81 3.89 -30.19 -22.87
CA GLY A 81 4.60 -31.21 -22.10
C GLY A 81 3.67 -32.22 -21.43
N TYR A 82 2.79 -31.75 -20.53
CA TYR A 82 2.05 -32.63 -19.62
C TYR A 82 0.66 -33.03 -20.15
N ARG A 83 0.63 -33.62 -21.35
CA ARG A 83 -0.60 -34.03 -22.05
C ARG A 83 -1.18 -35.37 -21.58
N ASP A 84 -2.47 -35.57 -21.84
CA ASP A 84 -3.21 -36.84 -21.72
C ASP A 84 -3.13 -37.55 -20.35
N LEU A 85 -3.16 -36.76 -19.26
CA LEU A 85 -3.08 -37.28 -17.89
C LEU A 85 -4.39 -37.95 -17.43
N GLU A 86 -4.29 -39.11 -16.77
CA GLU A 86 -5.44 -39.92 -16.31
C GLU A 86 -6.53 -39.12 -15.55
N ARG A 87 -6.12 -38.13 -14.74
CA ARG A 87 -7.02 -37.32 -13.90
C ARG A 87 -7.40 -35.96 -14.49
N VAL A 88 -6.86 -35.57 -15.64
CA VAL A 88 -7.12 -34.26 -16.28
C VAL A 88 -7.75 -34.51 -17.64
N SER A 89 -9.02 -34.17 -17.79
CA SER A 89 -9.85 -34.56 -18.95
C SER A 89 -9.60 -33.76 -20.24
N THR A 90 -8.62 -32.86 -20.23
CA THR A 90 -8.34 -31.88 -21.29
C THR A 90 -6.84 -31.63 -21.44
N ASN A 91 -6.40 -31.19 -22.62
CA ASN A 91 -5.06 -30.64 -22.85
C ASN A 91 -5.03 -29.10 -22.88
N ALA A 92 -6.19 -28.44 -23.06
CA ALA A 92 -6.31 -27.01 -22.99
C ALA A 92 -6.24 -26.47 -21.55
N ALA A 93 -5.75 -25.24 -21.38
CA ALA A 93 -5.56 -24.64 -20.06
C ALA A 93 -6.89 -24.35 -19.33
N ARG A 94 -6.92 -24.72 -18.06
CA ARG A 94 -8.06 -24.57 -17.15
C ARG A 94 -7.93 -23.25 -16.42
N GLY A 95 -8.19 -22.13 -17.09
CA GLY A 95 -8.00 -20.78 -16.54
C GLY A 95 -8.72 -20.53 -15.20
N GLY A 96 -9.86 -21.18 -14.97
CA GLY A 96 -10.52 -21.18 -13.65
C GLY A 96 -9.66 -21.78 -12.52
N MET A 97 -8.91 -22.85 -12.83
CA MET A 97 -7.90 -23.43 -11.95
C MET A 97 -6.71 -22.48 -11.81
N CYS A 98 -6.15 -21.95 -12.91
CA CYS A 98 -4.99 -21.04 -12.86
C CYS A 98 -5.26 -19.79 -12.00
N LEU A 99 -6.47 -19.22 -12.07
CA LEU A 99 -6.90 -18.11 -11.22
C LEU A 99 -7.01 -18.50 -9.73
N VAL A 100 -7.54 -19.68 -9.40
CA VAL A 100 -7.59 -20.17 -8.01
C VAL A 100 -6.17 -20.46 -7.49
N PHE A 101 -5.29 -20.93 -8.36
CA PHE A 101 -3.91 -21.28 -8.04
C PHE A 101 -3.04 -20.04 -7.79
N GLY A 102 -2.85 -19.18 -8.80
CA GLY A 102 -1.99 -18.00 -8.71
C GLY A 102 -2.62 -16.84 -7.93
N GLU A 103 -3.78 -16.33 -8.38
CA GLU A 103 -4.44 -15.19 -7.74
C GLU A 103 -5.13 -15.52 -6.41
N GLY A 104 -5.55 -16.77 -6.25
CA GLY A 104 -6.16 -17.30 -5.03
C GLY A 104 -5.12 -17.75 -4.00
N ILE A 105 -4.51 -18.91 -4.20
CA ILE A 105 -3.64 -19.55 -3.21
C ILE A 105 -2.33 -18.80 -3.02
N ALA A 106 -1.54 -18.62 -4.08
CA ALA A 106 -0.22 -18.01 -3.97
C ALA A 106 -0.30 -16.56 -3.49
N LEU A 107 -1.00 -15.70 -4.23
CA LEU A 107 -1.17 -14.26 -3.93
C LEU A 107 -1.93 -13.95 -2.63
N LYS A 108 -2.61 -14.92 -2.00
CA LYS A 108 -3.29 -14.73 -0.71
C LYS A 108 -2.78 -15.65 0.39
N ALA A 109 -1.65 -16.33 0.22
CA ALA A 109 -1.05 -17.20 1.24
C ALA A 109 -1.02 -16.57 2.66
N PRO A 110 -0.57 -15.31 2.89
CA PRO A 110 -0.62 -14.69 4.21
C PRO A 110 -2.04 -14.55 4.80
N LYS A 111 -3.06 -14.32 3.96
CA LYS A 111 -4.45 -14.17 4.40
C LYS A 111 -5.11 -15.54 4.63
N ILE A 112 -4.78 -16.55 3.82
CA ILE A 112 -5.22 -17.94 4.04
C ILE A 112 -4.66 -18.46 5.36
N GLN A 113 -3.37 -18.19 5.63
CA GLN A 113 -2.70 -18.64 6.84
C GLN A 113 -3.35 -18.11 8.13
N ARG A 114 -3.89 -16.87 8.11
CA ARG A 114 -4.68 -16.33 9.23
C ARG A 114 -5.91 -17.21 9.52
N TYR A 115 -6.62 -17.69 8.50
CA TYR A 115 -7.78 -18.58 8.67
C TYR A 115 -7.40 -20.02 9.05
N THR A 116 -6.31 -20.58 8.51
CA THR A 116 -5.91 -21.97 8.83
C THR A 116 -5.36 -22.11 10.26
N ARG A 117 -4.76 -21.06 10.83
CA ARG A 117 -4.33 -21.02 12.24
C ARG A 117 -5.48 -21.23 13.23
N GLU A 118 -6.70 -20.82 12.89
CA GLU A 118 -7.91 -21.00 13.72
C GLU A 118 -8.55 -22.39 13.56
N LEU A 119 -8.15 -23.17 12.55
CA LEU A 119 -8.80 -24.40 12.11
C LEU A 119 -7.81 -25.57 12.07
N SER A 120 -7.51 -26.16 13.22
CA SER A 120 -6.53 -27.25 13.37
C SER A 120 -6.77 -28.49 12.49
N ALA A 121 -8.01 -28.74 12.05
CA ALA A 121 -8.36 -29.82 11.12
C ALA A 121 -7.91 -29.58 9.66
N VAL A 122 -7.53 -28.35 9.32
CA VAL A 122 -7.07 -27.89 8.00
C VAL A 122 -5.90 -26.92 8.14
N ALA A 123 -5.00 -27.22 9.08
CA ALA A 123 -3.72 -26.52 9.19
C ALA A 123 -2.88 -26.80 7.94
N TRP A 124 -2.38 -25.75 7.28
CA TRP A 124 -1.48 -25.83 6.12
C TRP A 124 -0.11 -25.23 6.49
N PRO A 125 0.80 -26.00 7.12
CA PRO A 125 2.07 -25.47 7.63
C PRO A 125 2.98 -24.93 6.52
N TRP A 126 2.91 -25.55 5.34
CA TRP A 126 3.67 -25.18 4.14
C TRP A 126 3.39 -23.76 3.64
N LEU A 127 2.26 -23.13 4.05
CA LEU A 127 2.02 -21.72 3.75
C LEU A 127 3.08 -20.80 4.37
N GLN A 128 3.69 -21.17 5.50
CA GLN A 128 4.77 -20.37 6.09
C GLN A 128 5.99 -20.40 5.17
N THR A 129 6.46 -21.59 4.79
CA THR A 129 7.54 -21.80 3.80
C THR A 129 7.28 -21.11 2.46
N LEU A 130 6.02 -21.05 2.00
CA LEU A 130 5.65 -20.29 0.80
C LEU A 130 5.82 -18.77 1.00
N ILE A 131 5.36 -18.25 2.14
CA ILE A 131 5.43 -16.80 2.46
C ILE A 131 6.89 -16.36 2.65
N ASP A 132 7.73 -17.22 3.24
CA ASP A 132 9.13 -16.90 3.57
C ASP A 132 10.09 -17.08 2.38
N GLY A 133 9.64 -17.68 1.26
CA GLY A 133 10.48 -17.93 0.08
C GLY A 133 11.33 -19.20 0.11
N ASP A 134 11.34 -19.92 1.25
CA ASP A 134 12.22 -21.06 1.54
C ASP A 134 11.98 -22.33 0.68
N TYR A 135 11.00 -22.33 -0.22
CA TYR A 135 10.65 -23.48 -1.05
C TYR A 135 11.70 -23.85 -2.11
N ALA A 136 12.53 -22.91 -2.56
CA ALA A 136 13.52 -23.15 -3.61
C ALA A 136 14.65 -24.11 -3.17
N ALA A 137 15.00 -24.12 -1.88
CA ALA A 137 16.09 -24.92 -1.32
C ALA A 137 15.85 -26.45 -1.38
N ALA A 138 14.63 -26.89 -1.71
CA ALA A 138 14.28 -28.30 -1.82
C ALA A 138 14.56 -28.91 -3.22
N HIS A 139 14.63 -28.10 -4.28
CA HIS A 139 14.73 -28.59 -5.66
C HIS A 139 16.15 -28.69 -6.24
N SER A 140 17.18 -28.20 -5.56
CA SER A 140 18.56 -28.15 -6.09
C SER A 140 19.34 -29.48 -6.05
N ASN A 141 18.68 -30.63 -5.86
CA ASN A 141 19.34 -31.91 -5.54
C ASN A 141 19.02 -33.08 -6.48
N ASP A 142 18.12 -32.93 -7.47
CA ASP A 142 17.50 -34.10 -8.14
C ASP A 142 17.51 -34.07 -9.68
N ASP A 143 18.35 -33.23 -10.32
CA ASP A 143 18.52 -33.25 -11.78
C ASP A 143 19.98 -33.00 -12.23
N ASP A 144 20.82 -34.04 -12.11
CA ASP A 144 22.05 -34.18 -12.89
C ASP A 144 22.33 -35.67 -13.15
N THR A 145 21.79 -36.23 -14.25
CA THR A 145 22.41 -37.39 -14.90
C THR A 145 22.17 -37.47 -16.42
N THR A 146 23.27 -37.32 -17.18
CA THR A 146 23.45 -37.70 -18.60
C THR A 146 22.84 -36.76 -19.66
N ASN A 147 23.48 -36.46 -20.80
CA ASN A 147 24.77 -36.94 -21.33
C ASN A 147 25.46 -35.86 -22.21
N THR A 148 26.79 -35.92 -22.32
CA THR A 148 27.63 -34.99 -23.12
C THR A 148 27.64 -35.33 -24.62
N ASP A 149 27.58 -34.32 -25.50
CA ASP A 149 28.69 -33.93 -26.41
C ASP A 149 28.28 -32.94 -27.54
N ALA A 150 29.31 -32.23 -28.05
CA ALA A 150 29.44 -31.53 -29.35
C ALA A 150 29.01 -30.04 -29.50
N ASP A 151 30.05 -29.20 -29.46
CA ASP A 151 30.42 -28.16 -30.45
C ASP A 151 29.55 -26.90 -30.72
N ALA A 152 30.09 -25.79 -30.20
CA ALA A 152 30.58 -24.60 -30.94
C ALA A 152 29.63 -23.53 -31.53
N ASP A 153 30.04 -22.28 -31.25
CA ASP A 153 29.80 -21.01 -31.95
C ASP A 153 28.36 -20.49 -32.15
N ALA A 154 27.99 -19.48 -31.35
CA ALA A 154 27.49 -18.20 -31.86
C ALA A 154 27.65 -17.06 -30.83
N ASP A 155 28.26 -15.94 -31.22
CA ASP A 155 28.10 -14.66 -30.54
C ASP A 155 26.64 -14.18 -30.62
N THR A 156 26.15 -13.47 -29.60
CA THR A 156 25.51 -12.14 -29.71
C THR A 156 25.14 -11.60 -28.32
N GLU A 157 25.37 -10.31 -28.12
CA GLU A 157 25.12 -9.57 -26.87
C GLU A 157 23.63 -9.44 -26.53
N GLY A 158 23.32 -9.37 -25.23
CA GLY A 158 21.97 -9.15 -24.72
C GLY A 158 21.96 -8.98 -23.20
N GLU A 159 22.25 -7.77 -22.72
CA GLU A 159 22.21 -7.45 -21.28
C GLU A 159 20.78 -7.53 -20.75
N THR A 160 20.51 -8.49 -19.85
CA THR A 160 19.28 -8.53 -19.06
C THR A 160 19.54 -7.99 -17.66
N GLU A 161 19.12 -6.75 -17.41
CA GLU A 161 19.07 -6.16 -16.07
C GLU A 161 18.17 -6.99 -15.14
N ALA A 162 18.59 -7.15 -13.89
CA ALA A 162 17.89 -7.98 -12.92
C ALA A 162 16.65 -7.28 -12.36
N GLY A 163 15.52 -8.00 -12.29
CA GLY A 163 14.33 -7.51 -11.58
C GLY A 163 14.57 -7.45 -10.06
N PRO A 164 14.05 -6.43 -9.35
CA PRO A 164 14.37 -6.23 -7.94
C PRO A 164 13.68 -7.26 -7.04
N GLU A 165 14.40 -7.64 -5.98
CA GLU A 165 14.01 -8.62 -4.97
C GLU A 165 12.78 -8.13 -4.16
N SER A 166 11.91 -9.06 -3.79
CA SER A 166 10.76 -8.77 -2.93
C SER A 166 11.20 -8.72 -1.46
N ASP A 167 11.40 -7.52 -0.95
CA ASP A 167 11.74 -7.30 0.47
C ASP A 167 10.53 -7.62 1.38
N ILE A 168 10.58 -8.76 2.08
CA ILE A 168 9.57 -9.20 3.04
C ILE A 168 10.05 -8.83 4.44
N GLY A 169 9.72 -7.60 4.84
CA GLY A 169 9.98 -7.08 6.18
C GLY A 169 9.36 -7.98 7.26
N SER A 170 10.22 -8.63 8.04
CA SER A 170 9.86 -9.60 9.07
C SER A 170 10.19 -9.08 10.47
N GLU A 171 9.27 -8.30 11.06
CA GLU A 171 9.29 -8.04 12.50
C GLU A 171 7.95 -8.42 13.13
N ALA A 172 8.01 -9.45 13.98
CA ALA A 172 6.91 -9.88 14.82
C ALA A 172 7.06 -9.22 16.18
N ASP A 173 6.12 -8.35 16.55
CA ASP A 173 5.99 -7.89 17.93
C ASP A 173 4.54 -7.99 18.41
N ASN A 174 4.38 -8.46 19.65
CA ASN A 174 3.13 -9.07 20.11
C ASN A 174 2.83 -8.62 21.55
N PRO A 175 2.00 -7.57 21.76
CA PRO A 175 1.76 -7.03 23.09
C PRO A 175 0.76 -7.89 23.87
N THR A 176 1.25 -8.56 24.92
CA THR A 176 0.40 -9.11 26.00
C THR A 176 0.26 -8.04 27.10
N PRO A 177 -0.94 -7.77 27.63
CA PRO A 177 -1.12 -6.73 28.64
C PRO A 177 -0.79 -7.22 30.06
N SER A 178 -0.16 -6.36 30.86
CA SER A 178 -0.11 -6.51 32.33
C SER A 178 -0.03 -5.14 33.01
N ASP A 179 -0.87 -4.93 34.01
CA ASP A 179 -1.02 -3.67 34.75
C ASP A 179 0.11 -3.38 35.76
N ASP A 180 0.18 -2.09 36.10
CA ASP A 180 0.27 -1.52 37.47
C ASP A 180 1.61 -1.10 38.14
N THR A 181 1.57 0.18 38.56
CA THR A 181 2.21 0.83 39.73
C THR A 181 3.73 1.16 39.83
N SER A 182 3.97 2.49 39.88
CA SER A 182 4.61 3.24 41.01
C SER A 182 6.11 3.66 41.04
N GLU A 183 6.26 4.98 41.29
CA GLU A 183 7.26 5.72 42.12
C GLU A 183 8.76 5.92 41.71
N ILE A 184 9.02 7.11 41.13
CA ILE A 184 10.01 8.15 41.51
C ILE A 184 11.22 7.78 42.41
N VAL A 185 12.46 7.86 41.87
CA VAL A 185 13.70 8.54 42.40
C VAL A 185 14.74 8.64 41.23
N GLY A 186 15.61 9.66 41.05
CA GLY A 186 15.69 11.00 41.68
C GLY A 186 17.09 11.56 42.02
N GLY A 187 18.03 11.79 41.09
CA GLY A 187 19.30 12.51 41.35
C GLY A 187 20.48 12.25 40.38
N PRO A 188 21.54 13.09 40.32
CA PRO A 188 22.22 13.39 39.05
C PRO A 188 23.76 13.22 38.97
N GLY A 189 24.25 13.14 37.72
CA GLY A 189 25.48 13.82 37.29
C GLY A 189 26.77 13.00 37.12
N SER A 190 27.40 13.09 35.94
CA SER A 190 28.81 13.48 35.78
C SER A 190 29.13 13.75 34.30
N ALA A 191 29.89 14.81 34.03
CA ALA A 191 30.37 15.13 32.69
C ALA A 191 31.79 14.58 32.46
N THR A 192 32.07 14.11 31.25
CA THR A 192 33.44 13.92 30.74
C THR A 192 33.50 14.37 29.30
N THR A 193 34.34 15.36 29.01
CA THR A 193 34.67 15.83 27.65
C THR A 193 35.89 15.09 27.11
N ALA A 194 35.82 14.58 25.88
CA ALA A 194 36.99 14.22 25.06
C ALA A 194 36.68 14.55 23.60
N ALA A 195 37.71 14.90 22.82
CA ALA A 195 37.55 15.64 21.57
C ALA A 195 37.61 14.76 20.31
N GLY A 196 36.81 15.17 19.31
CA GLY A 196 37.23 15.29 17.91
C GLY A 196 37.40 14.02 17.09
N ASP A 197 36.40 13.75 16.24
CA ASP A 197 36.65 13.30 14.87
C ASP A 197 35.62 13.96 13.93
N ASP A 198 36.09 14.46 12.79
CA ASP A 198 35.27 15.24 11.84
C ASP A 198 34.47 14.29 10.94
N THR A 199 33.24 13.99 11.32
CA THR A 199 32.23 13.41 10.42
C THR A 199 31.01 14.32 10.36
N ALA A 200 30.57 14.64 9.15
CA ALA A 200 29.51 15.61 8.93
C ALA A 200 28.19 15.13 9.54
N THR A 201 27.81 15.73 10.67
CA THR A 201 26.54 15.45 11.34
C THR A 201 25.39 15.90 10.45
N GLN A 202 24.83 14.96 9.68
CA GLN A 202 23.49 15.15 9.14
C GLN A 202 22.56 15.31 10.34
N SER A 203 21.96 16.49 10.47
CA SER A 203 20.90 16.72 11.45
C SER A 203 19.82 15.65 11.24
N PRO A 204 19.39 14.90 12.27
CA PRO A 204 18.34 13.92 12.08
C PRO A 204 17.09 14.64 11.59
N SER A 205 16.57 14.23 10.44
CA SER A 205 15.29 14.74 9.95
C SER A 205 14.20 14.35 10.95
N ALA A 206 13.55 15.35 11.55
CA ALA A 206 12.54 15.14 12.60
C ALA A 206 11.22 14.52 12.10
N SER A 207 11.14 14.16 10.82
CA SER A 207 10.06 13.35 10.26
C SER A 207 10.40 11.87 10.38
N GLY A 208 9.48 11.06 10.92
CA GLY A 208 9.58 9.60 10.84
C GLY A 208 9.77 9.12 9.38
N PRO A 209 10.26 7.88 9.18
CA PRO A 209 10.67 7.39 7.86
C PRO A 209 9.55 7.61 6.83
N ARG A 210 9.84 8.42 5.81
CA ARG A 210 8.95 8.57 4.66
C ARG A 210 9.00 7.23 3.91
N PRO A 211 7.86 6.53 3.72
CA PRO A 211 7.86 5.28 2.98
C PRO A 211 8.28 5.50 1.51
N GLU A 212 8.97 4.54 0.91
CA GLU A 212 9.50 4.66 -0.46
C GLU A 212 8.42 4.94 -1.53
N PRO A 213 8.68 5.80 -2.53
CA PRO A 213 7.70 6.13 -3.57
C PRO A 213 7.25 4.91 -4.39
N THR A 214 6.08 4.96 -5.03
CA THR A 214 5.59 3.85 -5.87
C THR A 214 4.84 4.27 -7.13
N ASP A 215 5.42 3.95 -8.28
CA ASP A 215 4.92 4.34 -9.63
C ASP A 215 3.72 3.51 -10.12
N LYS A 216 3.30 2.47 -9.40
CA LYS A 216 2.27 1.48 -9.84
C LYS A 216 0.93 2.09 -10.26
N PHE A 217 0.60 3.31 -9.81
CA PHE A 217 -0.64 3.98 -10.22
C PHE A 217 -0.55 4.63 -11.62
N LEU A 218 0.67 4.90 -12.11
CA LEU A 218 0.96 5.51 -13.42
C LEU A 218 1.04 4.49 -14.56
N THR A 219 1.30 3.21 -14.27
CA THR A 219 1.55 2.17 -15.29
C THR A 219 0.38 1.99 -16.29
N ASP A 220 -0.87 2.16 -15.85
CA ASP A 220 -2.06 2.07 -16.72
C ASP A 220 -2.60 3.46 -17.14
N LEU A 221 -1.74 4.44 -17.44
CA LEU A 221 -2.20 5.78 -17.82
C LEU A 221 -2.84 5.77 -19.23
N ILE A 222 -4.17 5.78 -19.27
CA ILE A 222 -4.96 5.90 -20.51
C ILE A 222 -5.13 7.38 -20.87
N ALA A 223 -5.02 7.70 -22.16
CA ALA A 223 -5.27 9.04 -22.69
C ALA A 223 -6.62 9.62 -22.20
N GLY A 224 -6.60 10.87 -21.74
CA GLY A 224 -7.76 11.55 -21.15
C GLY A 224 -7.92 11.38 -19.63
N ARG A 225 -7.05 10.61 -18.97
CA ARG A 225 -6.89 10.63 -17.50
C ARG A 225 -5.74 11.57 -17.13
N PRO A 226 -5.98 12.66 -16.38
CA PRO A 226 -4.90 13.52 -15.90
C PRO A 226 -4.08 12.81 -14.81
N VAL A 227 -2.79 13.14 -14.74
CA VAL A 227 -1.94 12.90 -13.57
C VAL A 227 -1.90 14.19 -12.79
N PHE A 228 -2.30 14.15 -11.51
CA PHE A 228 -2.32 15.34 -10.66
C PHE A 228 -0.96 15.59 -9.99
N SER A 229 -0.26 14.54 -9.57
CA SER A 229 1.09 14.61 -9.01
C SER A 229 1.91 13.37 -9.35
N HIS A 230 3.24 13.51 -9.31
CA HIS A 230 4.16 12.38 -9.31
C HIS A 230 4.23 11.72 -7.91
N PRO A 231 4.75 10.47 -7.80
CA PRO A 231 4.78 9.73 -6.54
C PRO A 231 5.62 10.46 -5.49
N SER A 232 5.04 10.73 -4.32
CA SER A 232 5.68 11.47 -3.21
C SER A 232 6.34 12.83 -3.56
N GLU A 233 5.93 13.47 -4.67
CA GLU A 233 6.50 14.74 -5.18
C GLU A 233 6.00 15.98 -4.39
N PRO A 234 6.87 16.94 -4.04
CA PRO A 234 6.47 18.25 -3.51
C PRO A 234 5.48 18.99 -4.43
N GLY A 235 4.54 19.73 -3.85
CA GLY A 235 3.43 20.35 -4.59
C GLY A 235 2.32 19.38 -5.03
N GLY A 236 2.45 18.09 -4.70
CA GLY A 236 1.35 17.13 -4.77
C GLY A 236 0.26 17.37 -3.71
N PHE A 237 -0.53 16.34 -3.45
CA PHE A 237 -1.56 16.37 -2.41
C PHE A 237 -0.94 16.21 -1.00
N ARG A 238 -1.21 17.16 -0.08
CA ARG A 238 -0.75 17.06 1.31
C ARG A 238 -1.61 16.08 2.10
N LEU A 239 -1.02 15.00 2.62
CA LEU A 239 -1.74 14.03 3.44
C LEU A 239 -2.23 14.64 4.76
N ARG A 240 -3.54 14.58 5.01
CA ARG A 240 -4.17 14.90 6.30
C ARG A 240 -4.94 13.68 6.80
N TYR A 241 -4.65 13.23 8.02
CA TYR A 241 -5.44 12.17 8.65
C TYR A 241 -6.75 12.73 9.20
N GLY A 242 -7.86 12.06 8.91
CA GLY A 242 -9.16 12.39 9.49
C GLY A 242 -10.33 11.82 8.70
N ARG A 243 -11.55 12.10 9.16
CA ARG A 243 -12.78 11.57 8.55
C ARG A 243 -13.89 12.62 8.60
N ALA A 244 -14.27 13.14 7.44
CA ALA A 244 -15.45 14.01 7.35
C ALA A 244 -16.74 13.17 7.34
N ARG A 245 -17.88 13.84 7.58
CA ARG A 245 -19.20 13.18 7.73
C ARG A 245 -19.68 12.44 6.47
N ASN A 246 -19.13 12.80 5.30
CA ASN A 246 -19.42 12.23 4.00
C ASN A 246 -18.40 11.17 3.53
N HIS A 247 -17.37 10.85 4.32
CA HIS A 247 -16.47 9.73 4.02
C HIS A 247 -17.21 8.39 4.11
N GLY A 248 -17.25 7.69 2.98
CA GLY A 248 -17.62 6.29 2.88
C GLY A 248 -16.43 5.35 3.13
N HIS A 249 -16.52 4.14 2.58
CA HIS A 249 -15.39 3.22 2.46
C HIS A 249 -14.58 3.56 1.20
N ALA A 250 -13.25 3.49 1.27
CA ALA A 250 -12.35 3.80 0.16
C ALA A 250 -12.64 5.18 -0.47
N THR A 251 -12.88 6.19 0.37
CA THR A 251 -13.07 7.60 -0.05
C THR A 251 -12.04 8.52 0.58
N ALA A 252 -11.64 9.55 -0.15
CA ALA A 252 -10.77 10.61 0.34
C ALA A 252 -11.37 11.99 0.10
N GLY A 253 -11.15 12.89 1.05
CA GLY A 253 -11.63 14.27 1.01
C GLY A 253 -10.67 15.16 0.24
N VAL A 254 -11.20 15.97 -0.67
CA VAL A 254 -10.46 17.00 -1.42
C VAL A 254 -11.23 18.32 -1.30
N SER A 255 -10.52 19.45 -1.26
CA SER A 255 -11.16 20.76 -1.25
C SER A 255 -11.92 21.01 -2.56
N PRO A 256 -13.18 21.51 -2.52
CA PRO A 256 -13.89 21.97 -3.70
C PRO A 256 -13.13 23.04 -4.51
N ALA A 257 -12.27 23.84 -3.86
CA ALA A 257 -11.41 24.79 -4.56
C ALA A 257 -10.38 24.06 -5.45
N THR A 258 -9.76 22.97 -4.95
CA THR A 258 -8.87 22.12 -5.77
C THR A 258 -9.62 21.56 -6.96
N MET A 259 -10.84 21.03 -6.76
CA MET A 259 -11.66 20.43 -7.83
C MET A 259 -11.85 21.36 -9.03
N HIS A 260 -12.20 22.63 -8.77
CA HIS A 260 -12.39 23.63 -9.82
C HIS A 260 -11.09 24.11 -10.47
N LEU A 261 -9.97 24.08 -9.74
CA LEU A 261 -8.67 24.55 -10.22
C LEU A 261 -7.84 23.47 -10.93
N VAL A 262 -8.28 22.21 -10.90
CA VAL A 262 -7.78 21.12 -11.76
C VAL A 262 -8.74 20.87 -12.95
N ASP A 263 -9.20 21.94 -13.58
CA ASP A 263 -10.08 21.95 -14.77
C ASP A 263 -11.36 21.09 -14.63
N ASP A 264 -11.96 21.04 -13.44
CA ASP A 264 -13.16 20.25 -13.13
C ASP A 264 -13.00 18.72 -13.38
N PHE A 265 -11.77 18.19 -13.57
CA PHE A 265 -11.52 16.75 -13.73
C PHE A 265 -11.79 15.96 -12.44
N LEU A 266 -11.51 16.56 -11.29
CA LEU A 266 -11.93 16.02 -10.00
C LEU A 266 -13.34 16.55 -9.68
N ALA A 267 -14.26 15.63 -9.47
CA ALA A 267 -15.63 15.92 -9.08
C ALA A 267 -16.06 14.95 -7.96
N PRO A 268 -17.14 15.24 -7.21
CA PRO A 268 -17.70 14.30 -6.24
C PRO A 268 -18.01 12.95 -6.89
N GLY A 269 -17.36 11.89 -6.42
CA GLY A 269 -17.46 10.54 -6.98
C GLY A 269 -16.44 10.18 -8.05
N THR A 270 -15.55 11.10 -8.49
CA THR A 270 -14.40 10.74 -9.34
C THR A 270 -13.53 9.72 -8.60
N GLN A 271 -13.21 8.60 -9.26
CA GLN A 271 -12.27 7.62 -8.71
C GLN A 271 -10.84 8.03 -9.07
N LEU A 272 -10.08 8.49 -8.08
CA LEU A 272 -8.65 8.75 -8.18
C LEU A 272 -7.90 7.42 -8.03
N LYS A 273 -6.97 7.12 -8.94
CA LYS A 273 -5.93 6.10 -8.68
C LYS A 273 -4.88 6.71 -7.77
N THR A 274 -4.50 6.01 -6.70
CA THR A 274 -3.68 6.55 -5.62
C THR A 274 -2.43 5.72 -5.42
N GLU A 275 -1.34 6.39 -5.03
CA GLU A 275 -0.13 5.72 -4.53
C GLU A 275 -0.42 5.01 -3.20
N ARG A 276 -1.08 5.72 -2.28
CA ARG A 276 -1.35 5.33 -0.88
C ARG A 276 -2.72 5.88 -0.42
N PRO A 277 -3.38 5.28 0.59
CA PRO A 277 -3.09 3.97 1.20
C PRO A 277 -3.72 2.79 0.44
N GLY A 278 -4.57 3.04 -0.55
CA GLY A 278 -5.20 2.01 -1.37
C GLY A 278 -4.86 2.19 -2.84
N LYS A 279 -5.35 1.28 -3.71
CA LYS A 279 -5.17 1.39 -5.17
C LYS A 279 -5.98 2.52 -5.80
N ALA A 280 -7.10 2.89 -5.18
CA ALA A 280 -7.96 3.97 -5.61
C ALA A 280 -8.81 4.50 -4.46
N ALA A 281 -9.22 5.76 -4.55
CA ALA A 281 -10.18 6.39 -3.65
C ALA A 281 -11.28 7.12 -4.42
N GLY A 282 -12.52 7.04 -3.94
CA GLY A 282 -13.62 7.91 -4.38
C GLY A 282 -13.49 9.30 -3.78
N VAL A 283 -13.40 10.33 -4.60
CA VAL A 283 -13.24 11.71 -4.15
C VAL A 283 -14.55 12.24 -3.56
N VAL A 284 -14.50 12.82 -2.35
CA VAL A 284 -15.61 13.52 -1.71
C VAL A 284 -15.23 14.97 -1.40
N PRO A 285 -16.15 15.95 -1.55
CA PRO A 285 -15.86 17.34 -1.25
C PRO A 285 -15.78 17.57 0.26
N VAL A 286 -14.72 18.25 0.72
CA VAL A 286 -14.58 18.69 2.12
C VAL A 286 -14.14 20.15 2.13
N ASP A 287 -14.97 21.01 2.72
CA ASP A 287 -14.83 22.47 2.76
C ASP A 287 -14.10 22.99 4.02
N THR A 288 -13.70 22.08 4.92
CA THR A 288 -12.96 22.39 6.16
C THR A 288 -11.46 22.07 6.08
N ILE A 289 -10.97 21.65 4.90
CA ILE A 289 -9.57 21.35 4.63
C ILE A 289 -9.00 22.37 3.65
N GLU A 290 -7.69 22.56 3.68
CA GLU A 290 -7.03 23.59 2.88
C GLU A 290 -7.06 23.26 1.39
N GLY A 291 -7.37 24.27 0.57
CA GLY A 291 -7.33 24.18 -0.88
C GLY A 291 -5.93 24.43 -1.45
N PRO A 292 -5.82 24.55 -2.79
CA PRO A 292 -4.53 24.63 -3.46
C PRO A 292 -3.86 25.99 -3.25
N THR A 293 -2.54 25.98 -3.27
CA THR A 293 -1.76 27.21 -3.39
C THR A 293 -1.44 27.45 -4.86
N VAL A 294 -1.83 28.62 -5.37
CA VAL A 294 -1.68 28.97 -6.79
C VAL A 294 -0.88 30.26 -6.96
N ARG A 295 -0.22 30.36 -8.10
CA ARG A 295 0.31 31.60 -8.66
C ARG A 295 -0.62 32.10 -9.75
N LEU A 296 -1.09 33.33 -9.62
CA LEU A 296 -1.87 34.04 -10.63
C LEU A 296 -0.95 34.66 -11.70
N ALA A 297 -1.49 34.94 -12.89
CA ALA A 297 -0.80 35.62 -13.98
C ALA A 297 -0.35 37.06 -13.65
N THR A 298 -0.81 37.62 -12.53
CA THR A 298 -0.31 38.87 -11.94
C THR A 298 1.04 38.72 -11.23
N GLY A 299 1.48 37.48 -10.97
CA GLY A 299 2.60 37.14 -10.09
C GLY A 299 2.22 36.99 -8.61
N GLU A 300 0.96 37.25 -8.24
CA GLU A 300 0.44 37.01 -6.89
C GLU A 300 0.43 35.51 -6.57
N VAL A 301 0.87 35.13 -5.37
CA VAL A 301 0.75 33.77 -4.85
C VAL A 301 -0.23 33.79 -3.68
N ARG A 302 -1.25 32.93 -3.73
CA ARG A 302 -2.29 32.82 -2.70
C ARG A 302 -2.76 31.38 -2.56
N ARG A 303 -3.21 31.01 -1.35
CA ARG A 303 -4.02 29.81 -1.13
C ARG A 303 -5.49 30.15 -1.40
N ILE A 304 -6.23 29.23 -2.03
CA ILE A 304 -7.65 29.40 -2.33
C ILE A 304 -8.41 28.27 -1.63
N ASP A 305 -9.08 28.58 -0.53
CA ASP A 305 -9.84 27.56 0.24
C ASP A 305 -11.32 27.49 -0.18
N ASP A 306 -11.88 28.57 -0.73
CA ASP A 306 -13.30 28.66 -1.13
C ASP A 306 -13.55 28.30 -2.60
N ALA A 307 -14.70 27.64 -2.84
CA ALA A 307 -15.12 27.17 -4.17
C ALA A 307 -15.55 28.31 -5.10
N ALA A 308 -16.18 29.37 -4.59
CA ALA A 308 -16.61 30.50 -5.41
C ALA A 308 -15.43 31.37 -5.81
N GLU A 309 -14.47 31.61 -4.90
CA GLU A 309 -13.19 32.23 -5.21
C GLU A 309 -12.42 31.45 -6.29
N ALA A 310 -12.34 30.11 -6.16
CA ALA A 310 -11.73 29.26 -7.16
C ALA A 310 -12.36 29.42 -8.56
N LEU A 311 -13.69 29.45 -8.64
CA LEU A 311 -14.42 29.67 -9.90
C LEU A 311 -14.21 31.07 -10.51
N GLU A 312 -14.06 32.10 -9.69
CA GLU A 312 -13.74 33.47 -10.13
C GLU A 312 -12.31 33.55 -10.67
N LEU A 313 -11.33 32.98 -9.95
CA LEU A 313 -9.92 33.13 -10.24
C LEU A 313 -9.33 32.12 -11.24
N ARG A 314 -10.01 30.99 -11.54
CA ARG A 314 -9.46 29.90 -12.36
C ARG A 314 -8.82 30.34 -13.69
N ASN A 315 -9.44 31.28 -14.40
CA ASN A 315 -8.95 31.78 -15.69
C ASN A 315 -7.65 32.62 -15.56
N GLY A 316 -7.32 33.06 -14.35
CA GLY A 316 -6.14 33.85 -14.02
C GLY A 316 -5.01 33.03 -13.38
N VAL A 317 -5.17 31.73 -13.14
CA VAL A 317 -4.12 30.87 -12.59
C VAL A 317 -3.05 30.60 -13.65
N GLU A 318 -1.80 30.98 -13.36
CA GLU A 318 -0.63 30.68 -14.19
C GLU A 318 -0.06 29.30 -13.86
N ARG A 319 -0.07 28.93 -12.56
CA ARG A 319 0.46 27.67 -12.06
C ARG A 319 -0.18 27.30 -10.72
N VAL A 320 -0.58 26.04 -10.57
CA VAL A 320 -0.79 25.43 -9.25
C VAL A 320 0.57 25.06 -8.69
N LEU A 321 0.91 25.57 -7.50
CA LEU A 321 2.16 25.28 -6.80
C LEU A 321 2.02 24.09 -5.86
N ASP A 322 0.81 23.89 -5.35
CA ASP A 322 0.45 22.82 -4.42
C ASP A 322 -1.06 22.53 -4.56
N LEU A 323 -1.46 21.26 -4.50
CA LEU A 323 -2.84 20.82 -4.74
C LEU A 323 -3.79 20.97 -3.53
N GLY A 324 -3.28 21.38 -2.38
CA GLY A 324 -4.02 21.42 -1.12
C GLY A 324 -4.02 20.06 -0.39
N GLU A 325 -4.91 19.95 0.59
CA GLU A 325 -4.99 18.79 1.46
C GLU A 325 -5.81 17.63 0.88
N TYR A 326 -5.40 16.42 1.26
CA TYR A 326 -6.02 15.16 0.92
C TYR A 326 -6.36 14.39 2.20
N LEU A 327 -7.64 14.45 2.57
CA LEU A 327 -8.16 13.95 3.84
C LEU A 327 -8.45 12.45 3.77
N VAL A 328 -7.62 11.65 4.45
CA VAL A 328 -7.70 10.19 4.44
C VAL A 328 -8.03 9.66 5.84
N ASN A 329 -9.00 8.76 5.90
CA ASN A 329 -9.35 8.05 7.13
C ASN A 329 -8.21 7.07 7.50
N TYR A 330 -7.71 7.15 8.74
CA TYR A 330 -6.73 6.21 9.30
C TYR A 330 -7.09 4.73 9.06
N GLY A 331 -8.39 4.40 9.11
CA GLY A 331 -8.86 3.03 8.84
C GLY A 331 -8.48 2.49 7.46
N GLU A 332 -8.28 3.34 6.45
CA GLU A 332 -7.86 2.92 5.10
C GLU A 332 -6.41 2.41 5.08
N PHE A 333 -5.51 2.98 5.90
CA PHE A 333 -4.14 2.48 6.07
C PHE A 333 -4.14 1.11 6.75
N VAL A 334 -4.96 0.95 7.80
CA VAL A 334 -5.12 -0.32 8.53
C VAL A 334 -5.73 -1.41 7.64
N GLU A 335 -6.78 -1.11 6.88
CA GLU A 335 -7.45 -2.08 6.01
C GLU A 335 -6.54 -2.57 4.87
N ASN A 336 -5.75 -1.67 4.28
CA ASN A 336 -4.82 -2.01 3.20
C ASN A 336 -3.44 -2.49 3.72
N ASN A 337 -3.22 -2.54 5.04
CA ASN A 337 -1.96 -2.96 5.67
C ASN A 337 -0.74 -2.14 5.18
N HIS A 338 -0.87 -0.81 5.17
CA HIS A 338 0.20 0.13 4.85
C HIS A 338 0.63 0.92 6.09
N ASP A 339 1.94 1.17 6.21
CA ASP A 339 2.49 2.05 7.23
C ASP A 339 1.99 3.48 7.08
N LEU A 340 1.86 4.17 8.22
CA LEU A 340 1.47 5.56 8.26
C LEU A 340 2.57 6.43 7.66
N ALA A 341 2.25 7.13 6.57
CA ALA A 341 3.09 8.21 6.07
C ALA A 341 3.01 9.43 7.00
N PRO A 342 4.06 10.27 7.10
CA PRO A 342 3.98 11.55 7.78
C PRO A 342 2.87 12.43 7.20
N ALA A 343 1.97 12.93 8.06
CA ALA A 343 0.93 13.88 7.67
C ALA A 343 1.40 15.33 7.84
N GLY A 344 0.69 16.26 7.22
CA GLY A 344 0.84 17.69 7.49
C GLY A 344 0.57 18.02 8.96
N TYR A 345 1.22 19.09 9.45
CA TYR A 345 0.95 19.63 10.78
C TYR A 345 -0.35 20.45 10.73
N THR A 346 -1.37 20.00 11.47
CA THR A 346 -2.76 20.48 11.31
C THR A 346 -3.32 21.11 12.59
N VAL A 347 -4.42 21.84 12.46
CA VAL A 347 -5.13 22.47 13.58
C VAL A 347 -5.50 21.45 14.66
N GLU A 348 -5.92 20.24 14.29
CA GLU A 348 -6.27 19.18 15.25
C GLU A 348 -5.07 18.64 16.05
N TRP A 349 -3.87 18.68 15.47
CA TRP A 349 -2.62 18.35 16.16
C TRP A 349 -2.19 19.53 17.05
N TRP A 350 -2.09 20.73 16.50
CA TRP A 350 -1.74 21.95 17.24
C TRP A 350 -2.65 22.18 18.47
N LEU A 351 -3.96 21.89 18.36
CA LEU A 351 -4.89 21.95 19.49
C LEU A 351 -4.61 20.94 20.61
N GLN A 352 -3.97 19.81 20.31
CA GLN A 352 -3.53 18.83 21.33
C GLN A 352 -2.25 19.30 22.03
N GLU A 353 -1.30 19.88 21.29
CA GLU A 353 -0.07 20.45 21.88
C GLU A 353 -0.39 21.68 22.73
N LEU A 354 -1.26 22.58 22.24
CA LEU A 354 -1.80 23.69 23.01
C LEU A 354 -2.52 23.24 24.30
N ALA A 355 -3.24 22.11 24.26
CA ALA A 355 -3.84 21.51 25.46
C ALA A 355 -2.80 20.90 26.40
N ALA A 356 -1.76 20.26 25.87
CA ALA A 356 -0.67 19.67 26.64
C ALA A 356 0.17 20.73 27.38
N ALA A 357 0.37 21.90 26.76
CA ALA A 357 0.94 23.10 27.40
C ALA A 357 0.02 23.76 28.44
N GLY A 358 -1.18 23.21 28.69
CA GLY A 358 -2.08 23.63 29.76
C GLY A 358 -3.05 24.75 29.38
N ALA A 359 -3.19 25.11 28.10
CA ALA A 359 -4.16 26.11 27.68
C ALA A 359 -5.61 25.60 27.83
N PRO A 360 -6.59 26.48 28.12
CA PRO A 360 -7.99 26.09 28.32
C PRO A 360 -8.71 25.90 26.97
N VAL A 361 -8.27 24.93 26.16
CA VAL A 361 -8.73 24.73 24.77
C VAL A 361 -10.25 24.64 24.62
N GLN A 362 -10.95 24.03 25.58
CA GLN A 362 -12.42 23.99 25.54
C GLN A 362 -13.03 25.39 25.69
N ALA A 363 -12.55 26.21 26.61
CA ALA A 363 -13.02 27.59 26.75
C ALA A 363 -12.65 28.46 25.54
N LEU A 364 -11.52 28.18 24.87
CA LEU A 364 -11.15 28.83 23.61
C LEU A 364 -12.08 28.43 22.45
N ARG A 365 -12.57 27.19 22.41
CA ARG A 365 -13.58 26.71 21.43
C ARG A 365 -14.97 27.29 21.68
N ASP A 366 -15.33 27.48 22.94
CA ASP A 366 -16.64 28.01 23.35
C ASP A 366 -16.73 29.55 23.24
N ALA A 367 -15.60 30.24 23.02
CA ALA A 367 -15.51 31.69 22.88
C ALA A 367 -15.81 32.15 21.43
N PRO A 368 -16.94 32.83 21.15
CA PRO A 368 -17.36 33.14 19.79
C PRO A 368 -16.46 34.17 19.08
N GLU A 369 -15.65 34.92 19.82
CA GLU A 369 -14.64 35.85 19.27
C GLU A 369 -13.31 35.18 18.90
N ILE A 370 -13.15 33.87 19.14
CA ILE A 370 -11.92 33.13 18.89
C ILE A 370 -12.14 32.14 17.74
N ASN A 371 -11.47 32.41 16.61
CA ASN A 371 -11.31 31.41 15.55
C ASN A 371 -10.04 30.59 15.85
N LEU A 372 -10.20 29.28 16.09
CA LEU A 372 -9.09 28.34 16.33
C LEU A 372 -8.61 27.64 15.05
N THR A 373 -9.26 27.86 13.91
CA THR A 373 -8.87 27.30 12.61
C THR A 373 -8.14 28.34 11.76
N ASP A 374 -8.59 29.59 11.82
CA ASP A 374 -7.96 30.75 11.17
C ASP A 374 -7.92 31.95 12.15
N PRO A 375 -6.98 31.93 13.13
CA PRO A 375 -6.78 33.02 14.07
C PRO A 375 -6.03 34.19 13.41
N ALA A 376 -6.26 35.42 13.87
CA ALA A 376 -5.44 36.57 13.48
C ALA A 376 -3.95 36.37 13.82
N PRO A 377 -2.99 36.94 13.06
CA PRO A 377 -1.56 36.69 13.24
C PRO A 377 -1.06 37.01 14.65
N GLU A 378 -1.54 38.11 15.25
CA GLU A 378 -1.18 38.53 16.60
C GLU A 378 -1.67 37.53 17.65
N ARG A 379 -2.77 36.81 17.39
CA ARG A 379 -3.29 35.77 18.27
C ARG A 379 -2.51 34.47 18.13
N ALA A 380 -2.17 34.07 16.91
CA ALA A 380 -1.31 32.91 16.67
C ALA A 380 0.07 33.07 17.34
N LEU A 381 0.67 34.26 17.22
CA LEU A 381 1.93 34.60 17.89
C LEU A 381 1.80 34.70 19.42
N ALA A 382 0.62 35.05 19.95
CA ALA A 382 0.38 35.09 21.40
C ALA A 382 0.12 33.70 22.03
N TRP A 383 -0.16 32.67 21.21
CA TRP A 383 -0.26 31.28 21.65
C TRP A 383 1.01 30.48 21.44
N ALA A 384 1.89 30.90 20.53
CA ALA A 384 3.19 30.25 20.29
C ALA A 384 4.19 30.60 21.40
N ASP A 385 4.86 29.60 21.96
CA ASP A 385 5.90 29.76 22.96
C ASP A 385 7.02 28.70 22.80
N ALA A 386 7.61 28.23 23.91
CA ALA A 386 8.65 27.20 23.88
C ALA A 386 8.10 25.78 23.80
N ASP A 387 6.86 25.55 24.25
CA ASP A 387 6.19 24.25 24.33
C ASP A 387 5.04 24.14 23.32
N VAL A 388 4.55 25.27 22.78
CA VAL A 388 3.51 25.34 21.74
C VAL A 388 4.09 25.88 20.42
N PRO A 389 4.14 25.08 19.34
CA PRO A 389 4.57 25.56 18.02
C PRO A 389 3.64 26.62 17.42
N LEU A 390 4.15 27.34 16.41
CA LEU A 390 3.35 28.30 15.66
C LEU A 390 2.13 27.63 15.01
N HIS A 391 0.99 28.30 15.10
CA HIS A 391 -0.28 27.84 14.53
C HIS A 391 -0.13 27.49 13.03
N PRO A 392 -0.63 26.33 12.56
CA PRO A 392 -0.35 25.79 11.23
C PRO A 392 -0.73 26.71 10.06
N ALA A 393 -1.78 27.53 10.20
CA ALA A 393 -2.14 28.55 9.20
C ALA A 393 -1.02 29.57 8.88
N TYR A 394 0.01 29.66 9.73
CA TYR A 394 1.19 30.52 9.54
C TYR A 394 2.49 29.72 9.34
N THR A 395 2.40 28.41 9.20
CA THR A 395 3.53 27.49 9.01
C THR A 395 3.61 27.09 7.54
N TYR A 396 4.35 27.89 6.76
CA TYR A 396 4.57 27.65 5.33
C TYR A 396 5.39 26.38 5.05
N LEU A 397 5.45 25.99 3.76
CA LEU A 397 6.19 24.83 3.24
C LEU A 397 7.72 25.06 3.22
N TRP A 398 8.29 25.39 4.38
CA TRP A 398 9.73 25.65 4.57
C TRP A 398 10.63 24.46 4.19
N HIS A 399 10.08 23.25 4.19
CA HIS A 399 10.80 22.02 3.83
C HIS A 399 11.01 21.85 2.31
N ASP A 400 10.28 22.60 1.48
CA ASP A 400 10.42 22.57 0.01
C ASP A 400 11.46 23.59 -0.50
N ILE A 401 12.12 24.32 0.41
CA ILE A 401 13.09 25.38 0.09
C ILE A 401 14.50 24.93 0.50
N SER A 402 15.40 24.83 -0.45
CA SER A 402 16.85 24.66 -0.19
C SER A 402 17.46 25.97 0.34
N VAL A 403 18.32 25.88 1.35
CA VAL A 403 19.07 26.99 1.98
C VAL A 403 20.35 27.32 1.21
#